data_AF-A0A1V2VWA1-F1
#
_entry.id   AF-A0A1V2VWA1-F1
#
_cell.length_a   1.000
_cell.length_b   1.000
_cell.length_c   1.000
_cell.angle_alpha   90.00
_cell.angle_beta   90.00
_cell.angle_gamma   90.00
#
_symmetry.space_group_name_H-M   'P 1'
#
loop_
_entity.id
_entity.type
_entity.pdbx_description
1 polymer ?
#
loop_
_entity_poly.entity_id
_entity_poly.type
_entity_poly.pdbx_seq_one_letter_code
_entity_poly.pdbx_strand_id
1 'polypeptide(L)'
;MIPTTWFRRLVFFLFVMEVGGGVLWATAKLAPDQAHANLLQTVGSLVFLFSFYAGMPLIARYLAPHPCTDPARQARLASLLQRYGQSCPVFLYDHPDKEANTVGLWPSQSRIYITTGLFDRMSDEGLIGILGHENTHARERHILVGFVYACIFALGSNASASRAFFVVGFLLFLGLRRYMEYRADAGGALLAGQASMSTGLRELAILYPSAAWHRWLTVIMAYPTLPMRLRALETKRPALL
;
A
#
# COMPACT_ATOMS: atom_id res chain seq x y z
N MET A 1 -2.25 4.24 -0.24
CA MET A 1 -3.64 4.75 -0.27
C MET A 1 -3.87 5.41 -1.61
N ILE A 2 -4.93 5.06 -2.34
CA ILE A 2 -5.21 5.69 -3.64
C ILE A 2 -5.58 7.19 -3.41
N PRO A 3 -5.12 8.13 -4.26
CA PRO A 3 -5.45 9.55 -4.13
C PRO A 3 -6.93 9.84 -4.28
N THR A 4 -7.61 10.14 -3.18
CA THR A 4 -9.04 10.52 -3.18
C THR A 4 -9.35 11.48 -2.05
N THR A 5 -10.44 12.25 -2.21
CA THR A 5 -11.00 13.05 -1.11
C THR A 5 -11.36 12.17 0.09
N TRP A 6 -11.25 12.71 1.31
CA TRP A 6 -11.59 12.01 2.56
C TRP A 6 -13.01 11.41 2.52
N PHE A 7 -13.95 12.10 1.86
CA PHE A 7 -15.33 11.64 1.69
C PHE A 7 -15.40 10.37 0.83
N ARG A 8 -14.70 10.33 -0.31
CA ARG A 8 -14.63 9.12 -1.14
C ARG A 8 -13.94 7.96 -0.41
N ARG A 9 -12.94 8.25 0.44
CA ARG A 9 -12.31 7.23 1.30
C ARG A 9 -13.32 6.65 2.28
N LEU A 10 -14.10 7.51 2.94
CA LEU A 10 -15.14 7.09 3.88
C LEU A 10 -16.21 6.24 3.18
N VAL A 11 -16.73 6.69 2.03
CA VAL A 11 -17.74 5.95 1.26
C VAL A 11 -17.19 4.59 0.82
N PHE A 12 -15.95 4.54 0.31
CA PHE A 12 -15.33 3.27 -0.08
C PHE A 12 -15.10 2.34 1.11
N PHE A 13 -14.65 2.87 2.25
CA PHE A 13 -14.47 2.11 3.48
C PHE A 13 -15.79 1.51 3.97
N LEU A 14 -16.85 2.33 4.03
CA LEU A 14 -18.19 1.88 4.41
C LEU A 14 -18.71 0.83 3.42
N PHE A 15 -18.55 1.04 2.11
CA PHE A 15 -18.91 0.04 1.10
C PHE A 15 -18.19 -1.30 1.31
N VAL A 16 -16.88 -1.27 1.57
CA VAL A 16 -16.09 -2.48 1.86
C VAL A 16 -16.60 -3.18 3.11
N MET A 17 -16.95 -2.44 4.16
CA MET A 17 -17.50 -2.99 5.41
C MET A 17 -18.90 -3.58 5.21
N GLU A 18 -19.79 -2.89 4.51
CA GLU A 18 -21.15 -3.35 4.24
C GLU A 18 -21.18 -4.56 3.31
N VAL A 19 -20.37 -4.57 2.25
CA VAL A 19 -20.28 -5.73 1.34
C VAL A 19 -19.65 -6.92 2.06
N GLY A 20 -18.55 -6.71 2.79
CA GLY A 20 -17.91 -7.78 3.57
C GLY A 20 -18.85 -8.35 4.64
N GLY A 21 -19.49 -7.49 5.41
CA GLY A 21 -20.47 -7.87 6.43
C GLY A 21 -21.70 -8.55 5.83
N GLY A 22 -22.20 -8.05 4.70
CA GLY A 22 -23.31 -8.64 3.95
C GLY A 22 -23.00 -10.04 3.44
N VAL A 23 -21.78 -10.29 2.93
CA VAL A 23 -21.33 -11.64 2.55
C VAL A 23 -21.35 -12.58 3.75
N LEU A 24 -20.80 -12.17 4.89
CA LEU A 24 -20.77 -13.00 6.11
C LEU A 24 -22.18 -13.27 6.66
N TRP A 25 -23.06 -12.26 6.64
CA TRP A 25 -24.44 -12.40 7.08
C TRP A 25 -25.26 -13.29 6.15
N ALA A 26 -25.17 -13.10 4.84
CA ALA A 26 -25.92 -13.89 3.86
C ALA A 26 -25.50 -15.36 3.90
N THR A 27 -24.20 -15.64 3.94
CA THR A 27 -23.68 -17.01 4.06
C THR A 27 -24.11 -17.69 5.36
N ALA A 28 -24.21 -16.95 6.47
CA ALA A 28 -24.77 -17.48 7.72
C ALA A 28 -26.26 -17.81 7.63
N LYS A 29 -27.05 -17.05 6.86
CA LYS A 29 -28.50 -17.25 6.71
C LYS A 29 -28.88 -18.34 5.71
N LEU A 30 -28.08 -18.52 4.67
CA LEU A 30 -28.33 -19.50 3.61
C LEU A 30 -27.80 -20.89 3.95
N ALA A 31 -26.93 -21.01 4.95
CA ALA A 31 -26.33 -22.28 5.33
C ALA A 31 -27.31 -23.18 6.11
N PRO A 32 -27.38 -24.48 5.80
CA PRO A 32 -28.24 -25.43 6.51
C PRO A 32 -27.77 -25.72 7.94
N ASP A 33 -26.47 -25.60 8.21
CA ASP A 33 -25.86 -25.77 9.53
C ASP A 33 -24.59 -24.92 9.68
N GLN A 34 -24.00 -24.95 10.88
CA GLN A 34 -22.81 -24.15 11.21
C GLN A 34 -21.57 -24.55 10.41
N ALA A 35 -21.40 -25.84 10.04
CA ALA A 35 -20.25 -26.28 9.27
C ALA A 35 -20.31 -25.75 7.84
N HIS A 36 -21.49 -25.81 7.23
CA HIS A 36 -21.74 -25.19 5.92
C HIS A 36 -21.61 -23.67 5.99
N ALA A 37 -22.05 -23.03 7.08
CA ALA A 37 -21.89 -21.59 7.29
C ALA A 37 -20.42 -21.19 7.30
N ASN A 38 -19.58 -21.89 8.07
CA ASN A 38 -18.14 -21.63 8.15
C ASN A 38 -17.45 -21.81 6.79
N LEU A 39 -17.82 -22.87 6.04
CA LEU A 39 -17.30 -23.11 4.70
C LEU A 39 -17.70 -21.99 3.73
N LEU A 40 -18.99 -21.62 3.70
CA LEU A 40 -19.50 -20.57 2.83
C LEU A 40 -18.91 -19.19 3.17
N GLN A 41 -18.74 -18.88 4.46
CA GLN A 41 -18.08 -17.65 4.92
C GLN A 41 -16.62 -17.62 4.49
N THR A 42 -15.91 -18.74 4.59
CA THR A 42 -14.52 -18.86 4.15
C THR A 42 -14.43 -18.61 2.64
N VAL A 43 -15.23 -19.31 1.84
CA VAL A 43 -15.25 -19.15 0.37
C VAL A 43 -15.64 -17.73 0.00
N GLY A 44 -16.69 -17.18 0.61
CA GLY A 44 -17.15 -15.81 0.38
C GLY A 44 -16.07 -14.78 0.71
N SER A 45 -15.33 -14.97 1.81
CA SER A 45 -14.21 -14.11 2.19
C SER A 45 -13.07 -14.18 1.19
N LEU A 46 -12.73 -15.37 0.67
CA LEU A 46 -11.70 -15.54 -0.35
C LEU A 46 -12.08 -14.89 -1.68
N VAL A 47 -13.35 -15.04 -2.11
CA VAL A 47 -13.89 -14.39 -3.31
C VAL A 47 -13.88 -12.86 -3.15
N PHE A 48 -14.28 -12.37 -1.98
CA PHE A 48 -14.24 -10.95 -1.65
C PHE A 48 -12.80 -10.40 -1.69
N LEU A 49 -11.86 -11.07 -1.02
CA LEU A 49 -10.45 -10.68 -1.00
C LEU A 49 -9.84 -10.68 -2.40
N PHE A 50 -10.10 -11.73 -3.20
CA PHE A 50 -9.64 -11.78 -4.57
C PHE A 50 -10.19 -10.62 -5.41
N SER A 51 -11.51 -10.39 -5.33
CA SER A 51 -12.18 -9.30 -6.05
C SER A 51 -11.64 -7.93 -5.64
N PHE A 52 -11.39 -7.72 -4.35
CA PHE A 52 -10.81 -6.50 -3.81
C PHE A 52 -9.40 -6.26 -4.35
N TYR A 53 -8.48 -7.22 -4.19
CA TYR A 53 -7.09 -7.07 -4.60
C TYR A 53 -6.92 -7.04 -6.13
N ALA A 54 -7.63 -7.89 -6.86
CA ALA A 54 -7.59 -7.90 -8.32
C ALA A 54 -8.28 -6.66 -8.92
N GLY A 55 -9.29 -6.11 -8.24
CA GLY A 55 -10.01 -4.90 -8.65
C GLY A 55 -9.28 -3.59 -8.35
N MET A 56 -8.23 -3.59 -7.51
CA MET A 56 -7.49 -2.38 -7.11
C MET A 56 -7.07 -1.47 -8.27
N PRO A 57 -6.56 -1.96 -9.42
CA PRO A 57 -6.19 -1.08 -10.52
C PRO A 57 -7.37 -0.37 -11.18
N LEU A 58 -8.57 -0.97 -11.17
CA LEU A 58 -9.80 -0.34 -11.65
C LEU A 58 -10.33 0.66 -10.63
N ILE A 59 -10.38 0.26 -9.36
CA ILE A 59 -10.78 1.10 -8.24
C ILE A 59 -9.88 2.34 -8.18
N ALA A 60 -8.56 2.18 -8.37
CA ALA A 60 -7.63 3.28 -8.38
C ALA A 60 -7.90 4.32 -9.48
N ARG A 61 -8.26 3.87 -10.68
CA ARG A 61 -8.66 4.75 -11.78
C ARG A 61 -9.98 5.48 -11.51
N TYR A 62 -10.92 4.82 -10.84
CA TYR A 62 -12.18 5.45 -10.46
C TYR A 62 -11.98 6.51 -9.36
N LEU A 63 -11.09 6.19 -8.42
CA LEU A 63 -10.83 6.97 -7.22
C LEU A 63 -9.93 8.18 -7.49
N ALA A 64 -8.89 8.05 -8.31
CA ALA A 64 -8.00 9.13 -8.75
C ALA A 64 -8.50 9.70 -10.11
N PRO A 65 -9.25 10.81 -10.12
CA PRO A 65 -10.25 11.01 -11.17
C PRO A 65 -9.73 11.67 -12.46
N HIS A 66 -8.56 12.30 -12.49
CA HIS A 66 -8.07 12.98 -13.70
C HIS A 66 -6.57 12.76 -13.94
N PRO A 67 -6.18 12.11 -15.04
CA PRO A 67 -4.78 12.10 -15.49
C PRO A 67 -4.32 13.55 -15.70
N CYS A 68 -3.10 13.87 -15.24
CA CYS A 68 -2.52 15.19 -15.48
C CYS A 68 -2.19 15.34 -16.97
N THR A 69 -2.70 16.35 -17.65
CA THR A 69 -2.41 16.61 -19.07
C THR A 69 -1.45 17.77 -19.29
N ASP A 70 -1.02 18.44 -18.21
CA ASP A 70 -0.08 19.57 -18.26
C ASP A 70 1.26 19.18 -18.91
N PRO A 71 1.63 19.79 -20.07
CA PRO A 71 2.83 19.43 -20.81
C PRO A 71 4.13 19.57 -19.99
N ALA A 72 4.22 20.58 -19.12
CA ALA A 72 5.44 20.83 -18.34
C ALA A 72 5.69 19.69 -17.33
N ARG A 73 4.64 19.27 -16.60
CA ARG A 73 4.73 18.14 -15.67
C ARG A 73 4.95 16.82 -16.37
N GLN A 74 4.31 16.60 -17.52
CA GLN A 74 4.53 15.39 -18.33
C GLN A 74 5.97 15.31 -18.86
N ALA A 75 6.54 16.43 -19.33
CA ALA A 75 7.93 16.50 -19.74
C ALA A 75 8.89 16.21 -18.58
N ARG A 76 8.63 16.75 -17.39
CA ARG A 76 9.40 16.46 -16.18
C ARG A 76 9.28 14.98 -15.78
N LEU A 77 8.09 14.39 -15.84
CA LEU A 77 7.92 12.96 -15.56
C LEU A 77 8.72 12.11 -16.55
N ALA A 78 8.65 12.43 -17.83
CA ALA A 78 9.41 11.72 -18.86
C ALA A 78 10.93 11.79 -18.61
N SER A 79 11.46 12.97 -18.24
CA SER A 79 12.88 13.11 -17.92
C SER A 79 13.29 12.33 -16.66
N LEU A 80 12.44 12.30 -15.63
CA LEU A 80 12.65 11.49 -14.42
C LEU A 80 12.69 9.99 -14.75
N LEU A 81 11.75 9.50 -15.55
CA LEU A 81 11.71 8.10 -15.96
C LEU A 81 12.91 7.72 -16.83
N GLN A 82 13.37 8.63 -17.69
CA GLN A 82 14.58 8.42 -18.48
C GLN A 82 15.82 8.30 -17.59
N ARG A 83 15.94 9.15 -16.55
CA ARG A 83 17.05 9.12 -15.59
C ARG A 83 17.00 7.89 -14.68
N TYR A 84 15.82 7.51 -14.22
CA TYR A 84 15.61 6.37 -13.33
C TYR A 84 15.78 5.02 -14.05
N GLY A 85 15.32 4.93 -15.30
CA GLY A 85 15.35 3.71 -16.09
C GLY A 85 14.07 2.88 -15.96
N GLN A 86 14.21 1.56 -15.93
CA GLN A 86 13.06 0.66 -16.08
C GLN A 86 12.17 0.62 -14.82
N SER A 87 10.90 0.97 -15.02
CA SER A 87 9.83 0.90 -14.02
C SER A 87 8.62 0.14 -14.57
N CYS A 88 7.74 -0.31 -13.68
CA CYS A 88 6.36 -0.55 -14.11
C CYS A 88 5.69 0.77 -14.50
N PRO A 89 4.61 0.77 -15.30
CA PRO A 89 3.98 1.99 -15.79
C PRO A 89 3.69 3.01 -14.68
N VAL A 90 4.13 4.25 -14.89
CA VAL A 90 3.95 5.37 -13.94
C VAL A 90 2.94 6.36 -14.52
N PHE A 91 1.97 6.76 -13.70
CA PHE A 91 0.92 7.69 -14.10
C PHE A 91 0.82 8.85 -13.11
N LEU A 92 0.81 10.07 -13.67
CA LEU A 92 0.59 11.30 -12.91
C LEU A 92 -0.88 11.69 -12.95
N TYR A 93 -1.46 11.92 -11.77
CA TYR A 93 -2.84 12.33 -11.59
C TYR A 93 -2.92 13.71 -10.97
N ASP A 94 -3.84 14.52 -11.46
CA ASP A 94 -4.11 15.83 -10.88
C ASP A 94 -4.90 15.69 -9.57
N HIS A 95 -4.20 15.83 -8.45
CA HIS A 95 -4.78 15.72 -7.12
C HIS A 95 -3.89 16.45 -6.09
N PRO A 96 -4.48 17.24 -5.16
CA PRO A 96 -3.71 18.06 -4.20
C PRO A 96 -3.01 17.26 -3.09
N ASP A 97 -3.49 16.03 -2.81
CA ASP A 97 -2.85 15.14 -1.82
C ASP A 97 -1.40 14.81 -2.21
N LYS A 98 -0.58 14.46 -1.23
CA LYS A 98 0.86 14.21 -1.40
C LYS A 98 1.18 12.72 -1.44
N GLU A 99 0.58 12.00 -2.38
CA GLU A 99 0.63 10.53 -2.42
C GLU A 99 1.35 9.98 -3.66
N ALA A 100 2.10 8.89 -3.44
CA ALA A 100 2.59 7.97 -4.46
C ALA A 100 2.27 6.54 -4.00
N ASN A 101 1.83 5.67 -4.92
CA ASN A 101 1.47 4.29 -4.58
C ASN A 101 1.58 3.33 -5.76
N THR A 102 2.07 2.13 -5.46
CA THR A 102 1.95 0.98 -6.33
C THR A 102 0.63 0.24 -6.13
N VAL A 103 -0.03 -0.13 -7.23
CA VAL A 103 -1.15 -1.08 -7.24
C VAL A 103 -0.91 -2.19 -8.25
N GLY A 104 -1.68 -3.27 -8.13
CA GLY A 104 -1.65 -4.43 -9.03
C GLY A 104 -1.21 -5.69 -8.30
N LEU A 105 -2.01 -6.74 -8.42
CA LEU A 105 -1.71 -8.03 -7.80
C LEU A 105 -0.57 -8.77 -8.52
N TRP A 106 -0.54 -8.63 -9.85
CA TRP A 106 0.43 -9.29 -10.72
C TRP A 106 1.44 -8.28 -11.28
N PRO A 107 2.71 -8.70 -11.55
CA PRO A 107 3.71 -7.81 -12.14
C PRO A 107 3.26 -7.17 -13.46
N SER A 108 2.57 -7.94 -14.32
CA SER A 108 2.05 -7.46 -15.61
C SER A 108 0.95 -6.41 -15.49
N GLN A 109 0.27 -6.33 -14.34
CA GLN A 109 -0.77 -5.35 -14.06
C GLN A 109 -0.30 -4.21 -13.17
N SER A 110 0.91 -4.32 -12.63
CA SER A 110 1.46 -3.40 -11.64
C SER A 110 1.70 -2.03 -12.26
N ARG A 111 1.43 -0.98 -11.49
CA ARG A 111 1.58 0.42 -11.92
C ARG A 111 1.78 1.32 -10.71
N ILE A 112 2.49 2.42 -10.92
CA ILE A 112 2.74 3.45 -9.91
C ILE A 112 1.85 4.64 -10.23
N TYR A 113 1.22 5.16 -9.20
CA TYR A 113 0.44 6.40 -9.25
C TYR A 113 1.14 7.47 -8.45
N ILE A 114 1.26 8.66 -9.04
CA ILE A 114 1.79 9.84 -8.36
C ILE A 114 0.77 10.97 -8.53
N THR A 115 0.58 11.74 -7.47
CA THR A 115 -0.26 12.94 -7.44
C THR A 115 0.54 14.19 -7.81
N THR A 116 -0.08 15.17 -8.47
CA THR A 116 0.53 16.50 -8.67
C THR A 116 0.91 17.15 -7.34
N GLY A 117 0.13 16.91 -6.28
CA GLY A 117 0.41 17.41 -4.93
C GLY A 117 1.75 16.95 -4.36
N LEU A 118 2.13 15.67 -4.54
CA LEU A 118 3.45 15.17 -4.18
C LEU A 118 4.51 15.62 -5.20
N PHE A 119 4.21 15.44 -6.48
CA PHE A 119 5.13 15.66 -7.59
C PHE A 119 5.72 17.08 -7.57
N ASP A 120 4.88 18.09 -7.39
CA ASP A 120 5.29 19.50 -7.44
C ASP A 120 6.11 19.94 -6.21
N ARG A 121 6.12 19.15 -5.13
CA ARG A 121 6.75 19.51 -3.84
C ARG A 121 8.03 18.73 -3.53
N MET A 122 8.38 17.77 -4.37
CA MET A 122 9.59 16.97 -4.24
C MET A 122 10.60 17.36 -5.31
N SER A 123 11.88 17.29 -4.98
CA SER A 123 12.95 17.43 -5.96
C SER A 123 12.95 16.25 -6.92
N ASP A 124 13.62 16.42 -8.06
CA ASP A 124 13.80 15.32 -9.01
C ASP A 124 14.53 14.13 -8.37
N GLU A 125 15.53 14.42 -7.55
CA GLU A 125 16.31 13.39 -6.86
C GLU A 125 15.45 12.65 -5.82
N GLY A 126 14.63 13.39 -5.07
CA GLY A 126 13.68 12.81 -4.13
C GLY A 126 12.64 11.93 -4.83
N LEU A 127 12.08 12.40 -5.95
CA LEU A 127 11.12 11.62 -6.75
C LEU A 127 11.73 10.35 -7.33
N ILE A 128 12.97 10.38 -7.80
CA ILE A 128 13.69 9.17 -8.25
C ILE A 128 13.78 8.16 -7.10
N GLY A 129 14.07 8.61 -5.88
CA GLY A 129 14.01 7.78 -4.67
C GLY A 129 12.64 7.15 -4.43
N ILE A 130 11.56 7.93 -4.51
CA ILE A 130 10.18 7.44 -4.34
C ILE A 130 9.80 6.45 -5.45
N LEU A 131 10.18 6.71 -6.69
CA LEU A 131 10.00 5.77 -7.81
C LEU A 131 10.73 4.45 -7.56
N GLY A 132 11.93 4.50 -7.00
CA GLY A 132 12.69 3.34 -6.52
C GLY A 132 11.89 2.50 -5.53
N HIS A 133 11.37 3.16 -4.49
CA HIS A 133 10.58 2.54 -3.43
C HIS A 133 9.30 1.88 -3.98
N GLU A 134 8.49 2.64 -4.73
CA GLU A 134 7.23 2.14 -5.28
C GLU A 134 7.45 1.00 -6.28
N ASN A 135 8.47 1.10 -7.14
CA ASN A 135 8.81 0.03 -8.09
C ASN A 135 9.28 -1.24 -7.37
N THR A 136 9.90 -1.12 -6.19
CA THR A 136 10.26 -2.29 -5.37
C THR A 136 9.01 -3.05 -4.91
N HIS A 137 7.94 -2.36 -4.50
CA HIS A 137 6.67 -3.03 -4.18
C HIS A 137 6.13 -3.87 -5.35
N ALA A 138 6.27 -3.37 -6.58
CA ALA A 138 5.87 -4.10 -7.78
C ALA A 138 6.80 -5.29 -8.07
N ARG A 139 8.11 -5.06 -8.08
CA ARG A 139 9.14 -6.08 -8.40
C ARG A 139 9.14 -7.24 -7.41
N GLU A 140 9.03 -6.93 -6.12
CA GLU A 140 9.04 -7.93 -5.04
C GLU A 140 7.64 -8.44 -4.67
N ARG A 141 6.62 -8.05 -5.44
CA ARG A 141 5.24 -8.55 -5.33
C ARG A 141 4.64 -8.36 -3.93
N HIS A 142 4.93 -7.24 -3.29
CA HIS A 142 4.46 -6.94 -1.93
C HIS A 142 2.92 -6.99 -1.81
N ILE A 143 2.20 -6.61 -2.86
CA ILE A 143 0.73 -6.68 -2.90
C ILE A 143 0.24 -8.14 -2.93
N LEU A 144 0.90 -9.01 -3.70
CA LEU A 144 0.60 -10.45 -3.74
C LEU A 144 0.90 -11.12 -2.40
N VAL A 145 2.03 -10.78 -1.77
CA VAL A 145 2.39 -11.29 -0.44
C VAL A 145 1.32 -10.90 0.59
N GLY A 146 0.87 -9.64 0.56
CA GLY A 146 -0.23 -9.17 1.41
C GLY A 146 -1.56 -9.88 1.14
N PHE A 147 -1.89 -10.15 -0.13
CA PHE A 147 -3.08 -10.92 -0.51
C PHE A 147 -3.00 -12.38 -0.01
N VAL A 148 -1.90 -13.08 -0.25
CA VAL A 148 -1.70 -14.46 0.20
C VAL A 148 -1.79 -14.55 1.72
N TYR A 149 -1.17 -13.59 2.42
CA TYR A 149 -1.30 -13.49 3.88
C TYR A 149 -2.76 -13.33 4.30
N ALA A 150 -3.51 -12.43 3.67
CA ALA A 150 -4.92 -12.20 3.99
C ALA A 150 -5.78 -13.46 3.77
N CYS A 151 -5.51 -14.24 2.72
CA CYS A 151 -6.18 -15.53 2.47
C CYS A 151 -5.86 -16.56 3.56
N ILE A 152 -4.59 -16.72 3.94
CA ILE A 152 -4.17 -17.62 5.04
C ILE A 152 -4.81 -17.18 6.35
N PHE A 153 -4.82 -15.87 6.63
CA PHE A 153 -5.43 -15.31 7.83
C PHE A 153 -6.94 -15.54 7.87
N ALA A 154 -7.65 -15.36 6.74
CA ALA A 154 -9.08 -15.64 6.65
C ALA A 154 -9.38 -17.12 6.89
N LEU A 155 -8.61 -18.03 6.28
CA LEU A 155 -8.72 -19.48 6.49
C LEU A 155 -8.48 -19.86 7.94
N GLY A 156 -7.36 -19.41 8.52
CA GLY A 156 -6.99 -19.73 9.90
C GLY A 156 -7.94 -19.14 10.94
N SER A 157 -8.50 -17.95 10.67
CA SER A 157 -9.48 -17.31 11.56
C SER A 157 -10.79 -18.11 11.61
N ASN A 158 -11.26 -18.57 10.45
CA ASN A 158 -12.45 -19.43 10.37
C ASN A 158 -12.20 -20.81 11.02
N ALA A 159 -11.04 -21.41 10.78
CA ALA A 159 -10.72 -22.74 11.31
C ALA A 159 -10.48 -22.76 12.83
N SER A 160 -9.86 -21.71 13.38
CA SER A 160 -9.50 -21.68 14.81
C SER A 160 -10.62 -21.19 15.71
N ALA A 161 -11.54 -20.34 15.20
CA ALA A 161 -12.53 -19.60 15.98
C ALA A 161 -11.93 -18.90 17.24
N SER A 162 -10.63 -18.59 17.21
CA SER A 162 -9.88 -18.13 18.38
C SER A 162 -9.59 -16.64 18.29
N ARG A 163 -9.99 -15.89 19.32
CA ARG A 163 -9.63 -14.47 19.47
C ARG A 163 -8.10 -14.30 19.55
N ALA A 164 -7.39 -15.25 20.14
CA ALA A 164 -5.93 -15.20 20.23
C ALA A 164 -5.29 -15.34 18.84
N PHE A 165 -5.80 -16.26 18.01
CA PHE A 165 -5.33 -16.39 16.62
C PHE A 165 -5.53 -15.08 15.85
N PHE A 166 -6.70 -14.46 15.98
CA PHE A 166 -6.99 -13.18 15.33
C PHE A 166 -6.00 -12.10 15.76
N VAL A 167 -5.77 -11.92 17.07
CA VAL A 167 -4.86 -10.89 17.60
C VAL A 167 -3.43 -11.13 17.14
N VAL A 168 -2.93 -12.37 17.25
CA VAL A 168 -1.55 -12.70 16.84
C VAL A 168 -1.39 -12.52 15.33
N GLY A 169 -2.33 -13.02 14.52
CA GLY A 169 -2.29 -12.83 13.07
C GLY A 169 -2.44 -11.36 12.67
N PHE A 170 -3.18 -10.54 13.42
CA PHE A 170 -3.21 -9.11 13.17
C PHE A 170 -1.85 -8.44 13.46
N LEU A 171 -1.20 -8.77 14.58
CA LEU A 171 0.13 -8.24 14.90
C LEU A 171 1.20 -8.68 13.89
N LEU A 172 1.13 -9.94 13.44
CA LEU A 172 1.99 -10.46 12.38
C LEU A 172 1.77 -9.74 11.05
N PHE A 173 0.51 -9.40 10.71
CA PHE A 173 0.20 -8.59 9.53
C PHE A 173 0.86 -7.20 9.61
N LEU A 174 0.74 -6.52 10.76
CA LEU A 174 1.38 -5.21 10.96
C LEU A 174 2.91 -5.31 10.84
N GLY A 175 3.52 -6.35 11.41
CA GLY A 175 4.96 -6.61 11.30
C GLY A 175 5.39 -6.88 9.86
N LEU A 176 4.63 -7.68 9.13
CA LEU A 176 4.88 -8.00 7.72
C LEU A 176 4.77 -6.74 6.84
N ARG A 177 3.75 -5.90 7.04
CA ARG A 177 3.62 -4.61 6.35
C ARG A 177 4.83 -3.72 6.61
N ARG A 178 5.25 -3.59 7.88
CA ARG A 178 6.42 -2.79 8.24
C ARG A 178 7.71 -3.32 7.61
N TYR A 179 7.90 -4.63 7.62
CA TYR A 179 9.04 -5.27 6.97
C TYR A 179 9.09 -4.95 5.47
N MET A 180 7.95 -5.01 4.77
CA MET A 180 7.87 -4.68 3.35
C MET A 180 8.23 -3.21 3.08
N GLU A 181 7.88 -2.27 3.97
CA GLU A 181 8.27 -0.86 3.83
C GLU A 181 9.80 -0.67 3.95
N TYR A 182 10.45 -1.31 4.95
CA TYR A 182 11.91 -1.29 5.04
C TYR A 182 12.58 -1.95 3.84
N ARG A 183 11.99 -3.05 3.36
CA ARG A 183 12.50 -3.76 2.18
C ARG A 183 12.34 -2.91 0.91
N ALA A 184 11.26 -2.15 0.81
CA ALA A 184 11.02 -1.18 -0.27
C ALA A 184 11.97 0.02 -0.21
N ASP A 185 12.34 0.51 0.98
CA ASP A 185 13.39 1.54 1.13
C ASP A 185 14.76 1.02 0.70
N ALA A 186 15.11 -0.20 1.12
CA ALA A 186 16.36 -0.84 0.72
C ALA A 186 16.40 -1.09 -0.79
N GLY A 187 15.31 -1.63 -1.37
CA GLY A 187 15.19 -1.81 -2.81
C GLY A 187 15.21 -0.48 -3.57
N GLY A 188 14.56 0.56 -3.04
CA GLY A 188 14.61 1.91 -3.58
C GLY A 188 16.03 2.44 -3.64
N ALA A 189 16.83 2.31 -2.57
CA ALA A 189 18.24 2.68 -2.63
C ALA A 189 19.08 1.83 -3.59
N LEU A 190 18.75 0.55 -3.80
CA LEU A 190 19.41 -0.30 -4.78
C LEU A 190 19.06 0.09 -6.23
N LEU A 191 17.81 0.48 -6.50
CA LEU A 191 17.32 0.80 -7.83
C LEU A 191 17.57 2.25 -8.25
N ALA A 192 17.36 3.19 -7.33
CA ALA A 192 17.43 4.63 -7.56
C ALA A 192 18.71 5.27 -7.01
N GLY A 193 19.48 4.55 -6.18
CA GLY A 193 20.65 5.08 -5.49
C GLY A 193 20.35 5.52 -4.06
N GLN A 194 21.34 5.32 -3.17
CA GLN A 194 21.20 5.62 -1.74
C GLN A 194 20.96 7.12 -1.48
N ALA A 195 21.59 8.00 -2.25
CA ALA A 195 21.42 9.45 -2.13
C ALA A 195 19.98 9.87 -2.47
N SER A 196 19.45 9.41 -3.60
CA SER A 196 18.10 9.74 -4.07
C SER A 196 17.03 9.21 -3.11
N MET A 197 17.18 7.98 -2.61
CA MET A 197 16.27 7.44 -1.58
C MET A 197 16.32 8.23 -0.26
N SER A 198 17.52 8.59 0.21
CA SER A 198 17.68 9.42 1.42
C SER A 198 17.07 10.80 1.24
N THR A 199 17.27 11.45 0.09
CA THR A 199 16.65 12.74 -0.23
C THR A 199 15.13 12.62 -0.22
N GLY A 200 14.57 11.59 -0.87
CA GLY A 200 13.13 11.35 -0.91
C GLY A 200 12.52 11.19 0.49
N LEU A 201 13.14 10.40 1.38
CA LEU A 201 12.65 10.23 2.76
C LEU A 201 12.74 11.52 3.58
N ARG A 202 13.80 12.32 3.41
CA ARG A 202 13.95 13.61 4.12
C ARG A 202 12.91 14.64 3.65
N GLU A 203 12.68 14.72 2.35
CA GLU A 203 11.63 15.57 1.79
C GLU A 203 10.25 15.14 2.25
N LEU A 204 9.96 13.83 2.26
CA LEU A 204 8.71 13.30 2.84
C LEU A 204 8.56 13.67 4.32
N ALA A 205 9.65 13.65 5.10
CA ALA A 205 9.60 14.02 6.52
C ALA A 205 9.24 15.49 6.74
N ILE A 206 9.64 16.36 5.80
CA ILE A 206 9.23 17.77 5.78
C ILE A 206 7.75 17.90 5.38
N LEU A 207 7.31 17.13 4.39
CA LEU A 207 5.92 17.16 3.90
C LEU A 207 4.90 16.57 4.89
N TYR A 208 5.36 15.65 5.74
CA TYR A 208 4.60 14.89 6.73
C TYR A 208 5.30 14.88 8.10
N PRO A 209 5.29 16.00 8.83
CA PRO A 209 5.92 16.06 10.14
C PRO A 209 5.23 15.09 11.11
N SER A 210 5.96 14.10 11.60
CA SER A 210 5.46 13.15 12.59
C SER A 210 5.41 13.79 13.98
N ALA A 211 4.25 13.79 14.63
CA ALA A 211 4.16 14.24 16.01
C ALA A 211 4.91 13.27 16.96
N ALA A 212 5.55 13.80 17.99
CA ALA A 212 6.43 13.03 18.88
C ALA A 212 5.75 11.86 19.61
N TRP A 213 4.42 11.86 19.74
CA TRP A 213 3.67 10.76 20.36
C TRP A 213 3.55 9.51 19.47
N HIS A 214 3.74 9.62 18.15
CA HIS A 214 3.63 8.48 17.23
C HIS A 214 4.59 7.33 17.58
N ARG A 215 5.73 7.64 18.21
CA ARG A 215 6.69 6.64 18.69
C ARG A 215 6.08 5.62 19.64
N TRP A 216 5.12 6.03 20.47
CA TRP A 216 4.45 5.16 21.45
C TRP A 216 3.42 4.23 20.82
N LEU A 217 2.96 4.53 19.60
CA LEU A 217 1.97 3.73 18.87
C LEU A 217 2.60 2.92 17.75
N THR A 218 3.92 2.99 17.57
CA THR A 218 4.64 2.25 16.52
C THR A 218 4.31 0.77 16.53
N VAL A 219 4.13 0.15 17.69
CA VAL A 219 3.76 -1.28 17.82
C VAL A 219 2.48 -1.62 17.07
N ILE A 220 1.48 -0.74 17.09
CA ILE A 220 0.17 -0.96 16.46
C ILE A 220 0.01 -0.28 15.10
N MET A 221 1.08 0.31 14.56
CA MET A 221 1.09 0.95 13.24
C MET A 221 1.69 0.01 12.18
N ALA A 222 1.00 -0.12 11.05
CA ALA A 222 1.46 -0.92 9.91
C ALA A 222 2.67 -0.29 9.19
N TYR A 223 2.80 1.04 9.25
CA TYR A 223 3.86 1.80 8.59
C TYR A 223 4.89 2.28 9.62
N PRO A 224 6.20 2.10 9.35
CA PRO A 224 7.23 2.67 10.19
C PRO A 224 7.26 4.19 10.05
N THR A 225 7.68 4.89 11.11
CA THR A 225 7.83 6.36 11.04
C THR A 225 8.98 6.74 10.11
N LEU A 226 8.94 7.94 9.54
CA LEU A 226 10.00 8.43 8.65
C LEU A 226 11.40 8.44 9.31
N PRO A 227 11.57 8.82 10.59
CA PRO A 227 12.84 8.66 11.29
C PRO A 227 13.33 7.21 11.36
N MET A 228 12.44 6.25 11.60
CA MET A 228 12.80 4.82 11.61
C MET A 228 13.26 4.35 10.22
N ARG A 229 12.59 4.81 9.15
CA ARG A 229 12.95 4.50 7.76
C ARG A 229 14.32 5.07 7.39
N LEU A 230 14.57 6.34 7.73
CA LEU A 230 15.87 6.99 7.52
C LEU A 230 16.99 6.27 8.26
N ARG A 231 16.81 5.97 9.55
CA ARG A 231 17.80 5.21 10.33
C ARG A 231 18.02 3.82 9.74
N ALA A 232 16.97 3.14 9.30
CA ALA A 232 17.09 1.82 8.71
C ALA A 232 17.87 1.84 7.40
N LEU A 233 17.68 2.87 6.59
CA LEU A 233 18.41 3.09 5.35
C LEU A 233 19.90 3.37 5.61
N GLU A 234 20.21 4.22 6.59
CA GLU A 234 21.59 4.58 6.95
C GLU A 234 22.36 3.41 7.55
N THR A 235 21.72 2.64 8.43
CA THR A 235 22.35 1.51 9.14
C THR A 235 22.29 0.18 8.36
N LYS A 236 21.52 0.13 7.27
CA LYS A 236 21.17 -1.10 6.54
C LYS A 236 20.54 -2.18 7.42
N ARG A 237 19.91 -1.78 8.54
CA ARG A 237 19.24 -2.67 9.49
C ARG A 237 17.86 -2.12 9.81
N PRO A 238 16.79 -2.92 9.77
CA PRO A 238 15.47 -2.44 10.17
C PRO A 238 15.55 -1.96 11.63
N ALA A 239 15.15 -0.71 11.87
CA ALA A 239 15.09 -0.16 13.22
C ALA A 239 13.94 -0.85 13.97
N LEU A 240 14.29 -1.79 14.83
CA LEU A 240 13.38 -2.31 15.83
C LEU A 240 13.36 -1.27 16.96
N LEU A 241 12.25 -0.53 17.04
CA LEU A 241 11.92 0.55 18.00
C LEU A 241 12.20 1.97 17.48
#